data_AF-A0A4Y8C8V3-F1
#
_entry.id   AF-A0A4Y8C8V3-F1
#
_cell.length_a   1.000
_cell.length_b   1.000
_cell.length_c   1.000
_cell.angle_alpha   90.00
_cell.angle_beta   90.00
_cell.angle_gamma   90.00
#
_symmetry.space_group_name_H-M   'P 1'
#
loop_
_entity.id
_entity.type
_entity.pdbx_description
1 polymer ?
#
loop_
_entity_poly.entity_id
_entity_poly.type
_entity_poly.pdbx_seq_one_letter_code
_entity_poly.pdbx_strand_id
1 'polypeptide(L)'
;SNLHKTLPNFMTSRGGVSLKPGDGVIHSWLNRFVLPDTVGTGGDSHTRFPIGISFPAGSGLVAFAAVTGSMPLNVPESVLVRFSGELQAGVTLRDLVNAIPYYAIKQGQLTVEKKNKKNIFAGKILEIEGLPNLKV
;
A
#
# COMPACT_ATOMS: atom_id res chain seq x y z
N SER A 1 -12.34 8.85 -23.87
CA SER A 1 -13.66 8.49 -23.30
C SER A 1 -14.33 9.75 -22.75
N ASN A 2 -15.64 9.72 -22.45
CA ASN A 2 -16.32 10.83 -21.75
C ASN A 2 -15.65 11.11 -20.39
N LEU A 3 -15.29 10.05 -19.67
CA LEU A 3 -14.58 10.15 -18.38
C LEU A 3 -13.26 10.93 -18.47
N HIS A 4 -12.44 10.70 -19.51
CA HIS A 4 -11.18 11.43 -19.70
C HIS A 4 -11.39 12.94 -19.93
N LYS A 5 -12.58 13.36 -20.36
CA LYS A 5 -12.91 14.77 -20.61
C LYS A 5 -13.48 15.46 -19.37
N THR A 6 -14.20 14.73 -18.51
CA THR A 6 -14.97 15.31 -17.40
C THR A 6 -14.29 15.16 -16.04
N LEU A 7 -13.64 14.01 -15.80
CA LEU A 7 -13.05 13.71 -14.49
C LEU A 7 -11.92 14.68 -14.09
N PRO A 8 -11.01 15.10 -14.99
CA PRO A 8 -9.95 16.04 -14.61
C PRO A 8 -10.50 17.34 -14.04
N ASN A 9 -11.46 17.96 -14.73
CA ASN A 9 -12.09 19.21 -14.28
C ASN A 9 -12.87 19.04 -12.98
N PHE A 10 -13.52 17.88 -12.78
CA PHE A 10 -14.20 17.58 -11.54
C PHE A 10 -13.22 17.56 -10.34
N MET A 11 -12.03 16.99 -10.51
CA MET A 11 -11.03 16.91 -9.45
C MET A 11 -10.32 18.26 -9.21
N THR A 12 -9.90 18.93 -10.28
CA THR A 12 -9.14 20.20 -10.16
C THR A 12 -9.99 21.34 -9.62
N SER A 13 -11.29 21.38 -9.94
CA SER A 13 -12.23 22.36 -9.34
C SER A 13 -12.39 22.22 -7.82
N ARG A 14 -11.91 21.12 -7.23
CA ARG A 14 -11.89 20.85 -5.76
C ARG A 14 -10.49 20.94 -5.16
N GLY A 15 -9.54 21.55 -5.87
CA GLY A 15 -8.14 21.66 -5.42
C GLY A 15 -7.33 20.36 -5.59
N GLY A 16 -7.88 19.34 -6.25
CA GLY A 16 -7.18 18.10 -6.54
C GLY A 16 -6.20 18.21 -7.71
N VAL A 17 -5.26 17.27 -7.79
CA VAL A 17 -4.35 17.12 -8.93
C VAL A 17 -4.87 16.02 -9.84
N SER A 18 -4.87 16.26 -11.15
CA SER A 18 -5.29 15.27 -12.16
C SER A 18 -4.17 14.98 -13.14
N LEU A 19 -3.80 13.70 -13.23
CA LEU A 19 -2.90 13.18 -14.28
C LEU A 19 -3.65 13.06 -15.61
N LYS A 20 -2.89 13.02 -16.71
CA LYS A 20 -3.42 12.87 -18.07
C LYS A 20 -3.35 11.41 -18.52
N PRO A 21 -4.28 10.98 -19.40
CA PRO A 21 -4.14 9.69 -20.07
C PRO A 21 -2.78 9.60 -20.79
N GLY A 22 -2.01 8.55 -20.47
CA GLY A 22 -0.65 8.36 -20.97
C GLY A 22 0.45 8.60 -19.93
N ASP A 23 0.15 9.27 -18.81
CA ASP A 23 1.15 9.54 -17.75
C ASP A 23 1.57 8.27 -16.98
N GLY A 24 0.78 7.20 -17.07
CA GLY A 24 1.11 5.89 -16.52
C GLY A 24 0.37 5.54 -15.22
N VAL A 25 1.02 4.76 -14.35
CA VAL A 25 0.41 4.16 -13.15
C VAL A 25 0.38 5.15 -12.00
N ILE A 26 -0.76 5.23 -11.30
CA ILE A 26 -1.00 6.16 -10.19
C ILE A 26 0.11 6.15 -9.12
N HIS A 27 0.54 4.97 -8.67
CA HIS A 27 1.51 4.86 -7.56
C HIS A 27 2.91 5.34 -7.94
N SER A 28 3.27 5.30 -9.23
CA SER A 28 4.52 5.89 -9.72
C SER A 28 4.56 7.41 -9.55
N TRP A 29 3.39 8.06 -9.55
CA TRP A 29 3.26 9.51 -9.34
C TRP A 29 2.94 9.84 -7.89
N LEU A 30 1.94 9.18 -7.29
CA LEU A 30 1.48 9.43 -5.93
C LEU A 30 2.61 9.27 -4.91
N ASN A 31 3.49 8.28 -5.08
CA ASN A 31 4.63 8.07 -4.18
C ASN A 31 5.65 9.23 -4.19
N ARG A 32 5.56 10.15 -5.15
CA ARG A 32 6.38 11.38 -5.19
C ARG A 32 5.70 12.58 -4.51
N PHE A 33 4.43 12.43 -4.13
CA PHE A 33 3.63 13.47 -3.47
C PHE A 33 3.42 13.21 -1.98
N VAL A 34 3.83 12.05 -1.48
CA VAL A 34 3.71 11.70 -0.07
C VAL A 34 4.77 12.40 0.77
N LEU A 35 4.40 12.81 1.98
CA LEU A 35 5.32 13.38 2.96
C LEU A 35 5.73 12.30 3.97
N PRO A 36 7.00 12.27 4.41
CA PRO A 36 7.44 11.38 5.49
C PRO A 36 6.55 11.53 6.73
N ASP A 37 6.34 10.42 7.44
CA ASP A 37 5.63 10.37 8.72
C ASP A 37 4.18 10.89 8.70
N THR A 38 3.55 10.91 7.52
CA THR A 38 2.13 11.24 7.36
C THR A 38 1.27 10.02 7.08
N VAL A 39 -0.05 10.17 7.33
CA VAL A 39 -1.06 9.13 7.10
C VAL A 39 -1.92 9.51 5.90
N GLY A 40 -2.26 8.54 5.04
CA GLY A 40 -3.19 8.75 3.93
C GLY A 40 -4.07 7.55 3.58
N THR A 41 -4.84 7.72 2.51
CA THR A 41 -5.73 6.69 1.95
C THR A 41 -5.82 6.84 0.43
N GLY A 42 -6.40 5.85 -0.24
CA GLY A 42 -6.64 5.89 -1.68
C GLY A 42 -7.65 4.84 -2.12
N GLY A 43 -8.33 5.14 -3.24
CA GLY A 43 -9.36 4.29 -3.85
C GLY A 43 -8.81 3.10 -4.64
N ASP A 44 -7.61 2.66 -4.32
CA ASP A 44 -6.91 1.53 -4.93
C ASP A 44 -6.24 0.68 -3.84
N SER A 45 -6.41 -0.64 -3.90
CA SER A 45 -5.93 -1.56 -2.85
C SER A 45 -4.40 -1.63 -2.70
N HIS A 46 -3.67 -1.21 -3.73
CA HIS A 46 -2.21 -1.10 -3.74
C HIS A 46 -1.72 0.30 -3.36
N THR A 47 -2.60 1.18 -2.84
CA THR A 47 -2.18 2.42 -2.18
C THR A 47 -1.41 2.08 -0.90
N ARG A 48 -0.11 1.82 -1.04
CA ARG A 48 0.82 1.40 0.00
C ARG A 48 2.02 2.34 -0.07
N PHE A 49 1.95 3.43 0.69
CA PHE A 49 2.98 4.45 0.63
C PHE A 49 4.35 3.88 1.03
N PRO A 50 5.43 4.19 0.29
CA PRO A 50 6.77 3.75 0.65
C PRO A 50 7.37 4.57 1.80
N ILE A 51 6.83 5.76 2.07
CA ILE A 51 7.16 6.61 3.22
C ILE A 51 5.86 7.10 3.87
N GLY A 52 5.83 7.16 5.20
CA GLY A 52 4.57 7.29 5.94
C GLY A 52 3.75 6.00 5.92
N ILE A 53 2.43 6.10 6.10
CA ILE A 53 1.53 4.94 6.07
C ILE A 53 0.21 5.26 5.37
N SER A 54 -0.35 4.27 4.66
CA SER A 54 -1.65 4.40 4.02
C SER A 54 -2.58 3.22 4.32
N PHE A 55 -3.87 3.53 4.48
CA PHE A 55 -4.93 2.53 4.62
C PHE A 55 -5.88 2.64 3.42
N PRO A 56 -5.75 1.76 2.40
CA PRO A 56 -6.66 1.74 1.26
C PRO A 56 -8.11 1.57 1.67
N ALA A 57 -9.02 2.20 0.93
CA ALA A 57 -10.43 2.11 1.22
C ALA A 57 -11.31 2.14 -0.03
N GLY A 58 -12.58 1.76 0.12
CA GLY A 58 -13.59 1.90 -0.93
C GLY A 58 -13.92 3.38 -1.21
N SER A 59 -14.54 3.62 -2.36
CA SER A 59 -14.83 4.97 -2.88
C SER A 59 -15.58 5.87 -1.89
N GLY A 60 -16.52 5.33 -1.11
CA GLY A 60 -17.26 6.11 -0.11
C GLY A 60 -16.37 6.70 0.99
N LEU A 61 -15.45 5.89 1.53
CA LEU A 61 -14.55 6.34 2.60
C LEU A 61 -13.46 7.28 2.05
N VAL A 62 -13.01 7.05 0.82
CA VAL A 62 -12.07 7.95 0.12
C VAL A 62 -12.71 9.30 -0.16
N ALA A 63 -13.97 9.33 -0.60
CA ALA A 63 -14.72 10.58 -0.79
C ALA A 63 -14.89 11.32 0.54
N PHE A 64 -15.21 10.60 1.63
CA PHE A 64 -15.27 11.18 2.97
C PHE A 64 -13.93 11.81 3.36
N ALA A 65 -12.82 11.06 3.27
CA ALA A 65 -11.50 11.54 3.64
C ALA A 65 -11.03 12.74 2.80
N ALA A 66 -11.34 12.75 1.51
CA ALA A 66 -11.01 13.87 0.62
C ALA A 66 -11.78 15.16 0.97
N VAL A 67 -12.99 15.04 1.53
CA VAL A 67 -13.82 16.20 1.92
C VAL A 67 -13.50 16.67 3.34
N THR A 68 -13.31 15.76 4.29
CA THR A 68 -13.16 16.09 5.71
C THR A 68 -11.71 16.23 6.16
N GLY A 69 -10.75 15.73 5.38
CA GLY A 69 -9.36 15.63 5.80
C GLY A 69 -9.11 14.60 6.91
N SER A 70 -10.08 13.73 7.21
CA SER A 70 -9.97 12.71 8.25
C SER A 70 -10.59 11.38 7.83
N MET A 71 -10.17 10.29 8.47
CA MET A 71 -10.65 8.95 8.18
C MET A 71 -10.88 8.17 9.48
N PRO A 72 -12.08 7.63 9.74
CA PRO A 72 -12.30 6.71 10.85
C PRO A 72 -11.47 5.44 10.64
N LEU A 73 -10.72 5.05 11.67
CA LEU A 73 -9.85 3.89 11.63
C LEU A 73 -9.87 3.20 12.99
N ASN A 74 -10.27 1.93 13.01
CA ASN A 74 -9.97 1.05 14.13
C ASN A 74 -8.53 0.59 13.93
N VAL A 75 -7.62 1.08 14.78
CA VAL A 75 -6.18 0.82 14.64
C VAL A 75 -5.93 -0.70 14.71
N PRO A 76 -5.43 -1.32 13.63
CA PRO A 76 -5.17 -2.75 13.63
C PRO A 76 -3.94 -3.11 14.46
N GLU A 77 -3.85 -4.37 14.88
CA GLU A 77 -2.59 -4.91 15.39
C GLU A 77 -1.52 -4.97 14.29
N SER A 78 -0.26 -5.08 14.71
CA SER A 78 0.89 -5.21 13.81
C SER A 78 1.46 -6.62 13.75
N VAL A 79 2.11 -6.94 12.63
CA VAL A 79 3.00 -8.10 12.44
C VAL A 79 4.34 -7.58 11.97
N LEU A 80 5.39 -7.86 12.74
CA LEU A 80 6.76 -7.50 12.39
C LEU A 80 7.40 -8.61 11.54
N VAL A 81 7.95 -8.22 10.39
CA VAL A 81 8.85 -9.03 9.56
C VAL A 81 10.22 -8.37 9.55
N ARG A 82 11.21 -9.02 10.19
CA ARG A 82 12.58 -8.53 10.24
C ARG A 82 13.48 -9.42 9.39
N PHE A 83 14.09 -8.85 8.37
CA PHE A 83 15.17 -9.49 7.61
C PHE A 83 16.50 -9.33 8.35
N SER A 84 17.39 -10.31 8.21
CA SER A 84 18.75 -10.24 8.74
C SER A 84 19.73 -10.94 7.80
N GLY A 85 21.00 -10.55 7.85
CA GLY A 85 22.05 -11.04 6.96
C GLY A 85 22.17 -10.23 5.67
N GLU A 86 22.80 -10.83 4.67
CA GLU A 86 23.11 -10.19 3.39
C GLU A 86 22.41 -10.89 2.22
N LEU A 87 22.00 -10.09 1.23
CA LEU A 87 21.43 -10.60 -0.02
C LEU A 87 22.48 -11.43 -0.75
N GLN A 88 22.11 -12.68 -1.05
CA GLN A 88 22.96 -13.58 -1.83
C GLN A 88 23.02 -13.14 -3.30
N ALA A 89 24.11 -13.52 -3.98
CA ALA A 89 24.26 -13.23 -5.41
C ALA A 89 23.07 -13.80 -6.21
N GLY A 90 22.47 -12.97 -7.06
CA GLY A 90 21.30 -13.33 -7.88
C GLY A 90 19.95 -13.22 -7.17
N VAL A 91 19.90 -13.00 -5.85
CA VAL A 91 18.66 -12.75 -5.13
C VAL A 91 18.24 -11.29 -5.30
N THR A 92 16.97 -11.08 -5.64
CA THR A 92 16.38 -9.75 -5.86
C THR A 92 15.46 -9.34 -4.71
N LEU A 93 15.06 -8.06 -4.70
CA LEU A 93 14.02 -7.58 -3.77
C LEU A 93 12.69 -8.30 -3.94
N ARG A 94 12.36 -8.74 -5.16
CA ARG A 94 11.13 -9.48 -5.41
C ARG A 94 11.14 -10.84 -4.72
N ASP A 95 12.31 -11.46 -4.63
CA ASP A 95 12.48 -12.72 -3.91
C ASP A 95 12.25 -12.53 -2.41
N LEU A 96 12.70 -11.40 -1.83
CA LEU A 96 12.39 -11.07 -0.43
C LEU A 96 10.89 -10.88 -0.19
N VAL A 97 10.18 -10.19 -1.09
CA VAL A 97 8.72 -10.04 -1.01
C VAL A 97 8.03 -11.42 -1.01
N ASN A 98 8.48 -12.33 -1.87
CA ASN A 98 7.93 -13.69 -1.94
C ASN A 98 8.37 -14.59 -0.78
N ALA A 99 9.50 -14.29 -0.12
CA ALA A 99 9.99 -15.02 1.05
C ALA A 99 9.04 -14.87 2.25
N ILE A 100 8.37 -13.71 2.40
CA ILE A 100 7.43 -13.46 3.50
C ILE A 100 6.31 -14.52 3.56
N PRO A 101 5.49 -14.72 2.50
CA PRO A 101 4.46 -15.77 2.53
C PRO A 101 5.08 -17.18 2.56
N TYR A 102 6.24 -17.40 1.94
CA TYR A 102 6.91 -18.70 1.96
C TYR A 102 7.28 -19.15 3.38
N TYR A 103 7.91 -18.27 4.17
CA TYR A 103 8.25 -18.57 5.55
C TYR A 103 7.04 -18.61 6.48
N ALA A 104 6.02 -17.77 6.25
CA ALA A 104 4.77 -17.85 7.01
C ALA A 104 4.05 -19.20 6.80
N ILE A 105 4.09 -19.77 5.59
CA ILE A 105 3.58 -21.12 5.31
C ILE A 105 4.41 -22.18 6.03
N LYS A 106 5.75 -22.10 5.95
CA LYS A 106 6.65 -23.03 6.67
C LYS A 106 6.42 -23.03 8.17
N GLN A 107 6.08 -21.88 8.76
CA GLN A 107 5.80 -21.73 10.18
C GLN A 107 4.34 -22.05 10.56
N GLY A 108 3.50 -22.45 9.61
CA GLY A 108 2.08 -22.76 9.85
C GLY A 108 1.19 -21.55 10.16
N GLN A 109 1.68 -20.33 9.90
CA GLN A 109 0.99 -19.06 10.12
C GLN A 109 0.14 -18.61 8.92
N LEU A 110 0.39 -19.19 7.75
CA LEU A 110 -0.34 -18.96 6.51
C LEU A 110 -0.68 -20.29 5.84
N THR A 111 -1.91 -20.45 5.36
CA THR A 111 -2.33 -21.61 4.56
C THR A 111 -2.73 -21.20 3.15
N VAL A 112 -2.50 -22.10 2.19
CA VAL A 112 -2.93 -21.93 0.79
C VAL A 112 -4.42 -22.28 0.62
N GLU A 113 -4.88 -23.34 1.31
CA GLU A 113 -6.27 -23.79 1.29
C GLU A 113 -7.24 -22.68 1.70
N LYS A 114 -8.38 -22.58 0.99
CA LYS A 114 -9.38 -21.54 1.24
C LYS A 114 -10.23 -21.87 2.46
N LYS A 115 -10.58 -23.14 2.64
CA LYS A 115 -11.37 -23.58 3.79
C LYS A 115 -10.54 -23.46 5.07
N ASN A 116 -11.09 -22.80 6.10
CA ASN A 116 -10.42 -22.56 7.39
C ASN A 116 -9.04 -21.87 7.24
N LYS A 117 -8.95 -20.92 6.30
CA LYS A 117 -7.69 -20.24 5.95
C LYS A 117 -7.06 -19.57 7.17
N LYS A 118 -5.81 -19.94 7.48
CA LYS A 118 -4.96 -19.18 8.40
C LYS A 118 -4.21 -18.12 7.60
N ASN A 119 -4.21 -16.89 8.09
CA ASN A 119 -3.43 -15.81 7.52
C ASN A 119 -3.08 -14.80 8.60
N ILE A 120 -1.87 -14.89 9.15
CA ILE A 120 -1.39 -13.99 10.21
C ILE A 120 -1.41 -12.51 9.82
N PHE A 121 -1.37 -12.19 8.52
CA PHE A 121 -1.35 -10.81 8.00
C PHE A 121 -2.73 -10.22 7.78
N ALA A 122 -3.79 -11.04 7.78
CA ALA A 122 -5.13 -10.57 7.45
C ALA A 122 -5.65 -9.58 8.50
N GLY A 123 -5.96 -8.36 8.07
CA GLY A 123 -6.49 -7.31 8.94
C GLY A 123 -5.45 -6.72 9.90
N LYS A 124 -4.15 -6.87 9.62
CA LYS A 124 -3.05 -6.33 10.43
C LYS A 124 -2.17 -5.38 9.62
N ILE A 125 -1.42 -4.52 10.32
CA ILE A 125 -0.34 -3.73 9.74
C ILE A 125 0.88 -4.64 9.60
N LEU A 126 1.49 -4.67 8.41
CA LEU A 126 2.74 -5.38 8.19
C LEU A 126 3.90 -4.38 8.28
N GLU A 127 4.73 -4.54 9.30
CA GLU A 127 5.91 -3.71 9.53
C GLU A 127 7.15 -4.49 9.09
N ILE A 128 8.03 -3.85 8.31
CA ILE A 128 9.20 -4.50 7.73
C ILE A 128 10.47 -3.78 8.18
N GLU A 129 11.43 -4.54 8.71
CA GLU A 129 12.72 -4.04 9.18
C GLU A 129 13.88 -4.85 8.61
N GLY A 130 15.10 -4.31 8.75
CA GLY A 130 16.33 -5.03 8.44
C GLY A 130 16.82 -4.90 6.99
N LEU A 131 16.24 -3.95 6.23
CA LEU A 131 16.65 -3.64 4.86
C LEU A 131 16.96 -2.12 4.72
N PRO A 132 17.99 -1.58 5.42
CA PRO A 132 18.22 -0.14 5.52
C PRO A 132 18.64 0.53 4.21
N ASN A 133 19.14 -0.24 3.24
CA ASN A 133 19.70 0.29 1.98
C ASN A 133 18.72 0.26 0.80
N LEU A 134 17.41 0.07 1.06
CA LEU A 134 16.41 0.11 0.00
C LEU A 134 16.22 1.53 -0.52
N LYS A 135 16.13 1.66 -1.84
CA LYS A 135 15.73 2.93 -2.47
C LYS A 135 14.21 3.05 -2.45
N VAL A 136 13.74 4.27 -2.20
CA VAL A 136 12.34 4.69 -2.38
C VAL A 136 12.06 5.01 -3.84
#